data_AF-A0A7L0SE93-F1
#
_entry.id   AF-A0A7L0SE93-F1
#
_cell.length_a   1.000
_cell.length_b   1.000
_cell.length_c   1.000
_cell.angle_alpha   90.00
_cell.angle_beta   90.00
_cell.angle_gamma   90.00
#
_symmetry.space_group_name_H-M   'P 1'
#
loop_
_entity.id
_entity.type
_entity.pdbx_description
1 polymer ?
#
loop_
_entity_poly.entity_id
_entity_poly.type
_entity_poly.pdbx_seq_one_letter_code
_entity_poly.pdbx_strand_id
1 'polypeptide(L)'
;LSQTPGAASPIFVPSDGEWDWLLAKTWVRNADFYSHQLLTHLLRTHLFAEVFAVATLRHLPSCHPLFKPGPGAGDPRAAPPAPSTHGCRPPGQASGVTYEGLLLVVRRGLASVTYTSLCLPDDIRQRGLSHLPNYHYRDDGLLLWDAIASFVGGIVDFYYGADAGVSGDAELQAWVMDIFTNGFLGRASSGIPSSLQTVAELKKFLTMVMFTCSTQHAAVNNGQVGRGPGRPRDPGGVPKCPQG
;
A
#
# COMPACT_ATOMS: atom_id res chain seq x y z
N LEU A 1 17.91 20.50 5.47
CA LEU A 1 17.16 19.22 5.35
C LEU A 1 15.81 19.25 6.08
N SER A 2 15.18 20.42 6.19
CA SER A 2 13.88 20.62 6.85
C SER A 2 12.85 21.14 5.85
N GLN A 3 11.56 21.06 6.20
CA GLN A 3 10.47 21.68 5.43
C GLN A 3 10.50 23.21 5.51
N THR A 4 11.05 23.78 6.60
CA THR A 4 11.18 25.23 6.77
C THR A 4 12.56 25.69 6.30
N PRO A 5 12.67 26.48 5.21
CA PRO A 5 13.95 26.98 4.72
C PRO A 5 14.51 28.05 5.66
N GLY A 6 15.84 28.21 5.66
CA GLY A 6 16.53 29.24 6.43
C GLY A 6 18.01 28.92 6.62
N ALA A 7 18.74 29.82 7.27
CA ALA A 7 20.18 29.66 7.52
C ALA A 7 20.51 28.35 8.26
N ALA A 8 19.62 27.90 9.16
CA ALA A 8 19.75 26.64 9.91
C ALA A 8 19.29 25.38 9.13
N SER A 9 18.84 25.53 7.87
CA SER A 9 18.48 24.41 7.00
C SER A 9 19.07 24.64 5.60
N PRO A 10 20.40 24.49 5.46
CA PRO A 10 21.06 24.68 4.17
C PRO A 10 20.56 23.68 3.11
N ILE A 11 20.68 24.10 1.86
CA ILE A 11 20.45 23.26 0.68
C ILE A 11 21.80 22.65 0.30
N PHE A 12 21.95 21.36 0.57
CA PHE A 12 23.15 20.62 0.22
C PHE A 12 23.13 20.23 -1.27
N VAL A 13 24.27 20.33 -1.93
CA VAL A 13 24.45 20.01 -3.35
C VAL A 13 25.63 19.05 -3.56
N PRO A 14 25.71 18.34 -4.70
CA PRO A 14 26.78 17.36 -4.94
C PRO A 14 28.21 17.92 -4.96
N SER A 15 28.37 19.24 -5.10
CA SER A 15 29.66 19.94 -5.11
C SER A 15 30.15 20.37 -3.72
N ASP A 16 29.34 20.18 -2.67
CA ASP A 16 29.74 20.47 -1.29
C ASP A 16 30.82 19.49 -0.80
N GLY A 17 31.31 19.71 0.43
CA GLY A 17 32.26 18.79 1.07
C GLY A 17 31.76 17.34 1.05
N GLU A 18 32.66 16.39 0.82
CA GLU A 18 32.34 14.96 0.66
C GLU A 18 31.40 14.45 1.78
N TRP A 19 31.74 14.79 3.03
CA TRP A 19 30.99 14.37 4.21
C TRP A 19 29.66 15.10 4.38
N ASP A 20 29.57 16.37 3.97
CA ASP A 20 28.33 17.15 4.02
C ASP A 20 27.31 16.56 3.04
N TRP A 21 27.74 16.29 1.81
CA TRP A 21 26.89 15.67 0.80
C TRP A 21 26.52 14.23 1.17
N LEU A 22 27.45 13.46 1.73
CA LEU A 22 27.17 12.10 2.18
C LEU A 22 26.17 12.08 3.35
N LEU A 23 26.32 12.98 4.32
CA LEU A 23 25.40 13.09 5.45
C LEU A 23 24.00 13.50 4.97
N ALA A 24 23.92 14.47 4.05
CA ALA A 24 22.65 14.90 3.46
C ALA A 24 21.91 13.72 2.79
N LYS A 25 22.60 12.92 1.97
CA LYS A 25 22.03 11.70 1.36
C LYS A 25 21.60 10.67 2.41
N THR A 26 22.40 10.50 3.48
CA THR A 26 22.10 9.54 4.55
C THR A 26 20.80 9.89 5.27
N TRP A 27 20.54 11.17 5.54
CA TRP A 27 19.26 11.64 6.08
C TRP A 27 18.08 11.36 5.16
N VAL A 28 18.24 11.58 3.85
CA VAL A 28 17.20 11.24 2.87
C VAL A 28 16.91 9.74 2.87
N ARG A 29 17.96 8.89 2.94
CA ARG A 29 17.79 7.42 3.06
C ARG A 29 17.12 7.01 4.36
N ASN A 30 17.43 7.67 5.48
CA ASN A 30 16.75 7.41 6.75
C ASN A 30 15.24 7.74 6.67
N ALA A 31 14.89 8.88 6.08
CA ALA A 31 13.49 9.27 5.90
C ALA A 31 12.75 8.33 4.93
N ASP A 32 13.41 7.89 3.86
CA ASP A 32 12.90 6.89 2.93
C ASP A 32 12.64 5.55 3.65
N PHE A 33 13.56 5.10 4.49
CA PHE A 33 13.38 3.87 5.28
C PHE A 33 12.12 3.92 6.14
N TYR A 34 11.90 5.00 6.91
CA TYR A 34 10.70 5.12 7.74
C TYR A 34 9.41 5.22 6.91
N SER A 35 9.44 6.00 5.82
CA SER A 35 8.29 6.13 4.93
C SER A 35 7.95 4.80 4.25
N HIS A 36 8.97 4.07 3.83
CA HIS A 36 8.85 2.75 3.24
C HIS A 36 8.26 1.75 4.24
N GLN A 37 8.87 1.59 5.41
CA GLN A 37 8.44 0.59 6.39
C GLN A 37 7.03 0.85 6.92
N LEU A 38 6.70 2.10 7.25
CA LEU A 38 5.43 2.42 7.91
C LEU A 38 4.30 2.66 6.93
N LEU A 39 4.56 3.37 5.83
CA LEU A 39 3.50 3.76 4.91
C LEU A 39 3.41 2.80 3.73
N THR A 40 4.52 2.55 3.05
CA THR A 40 4.52 1.77 1.80
C THR A 40 4.35 0.27 2.06
N HIS A 41 4.96 -0.25 3.12
CA HIS A 41 4.93 -1.66 3.49
C HIS A 41 3.82 -1.93 4.52
N LEU A 42 3.94 -1.42 5.75
CA LEU A 42 2.95 -1.73 6.79
C LEU A 42 1.53 -1.26 6.43
N LEU A 43 1.32 0.05 6.25
CA LEU A 43 -0.02 0.58 6.00
C LEU A 43 -0.59 0.13 4.66
N ARG A 44 0.14 0.36 3.56
CA ARG A 44 -0.38 0.19 2.20
C ARG A 44 -0.46 -1.26 1.72
N THR A 45 0.16 -2.22 2.42
CA THR A 45 0.00 -3.64 2.09
C THR A 45 -0.60 -4.44 3.24
N HIS A 46 0.04 -4.49 4.42
CA HIS A 46 -0.44 -5.35 5.51
C HIS A 46 -1.78 -4.89 6.08
N LEU A 47 -1.90 -3.64 6.49
CA LEU A 47 -3.13 -3.15 7.13
C LEU A 47 -4.32 -3.13 6.16
N PHE A 48 -4.12 -2.73 4.90
CA PHE A 48 -5.20 -2.83 3.91
C PHE A 48 -5.55 -4.27 3.53
N ALA A 49 -4.58 -5.17 3.41
CA ALA A 49 -4.87 -6.59 3.18
C ALA A 49 -5.72 -7.18 4.33
N GLU A 50 -5.42 -6.79 5.58
CA GLU A 50 -6.21 -7.18 6.75
C GLU A 50 -7.63 -6.63 6.68
N VAL A 51 -7.81 -5.35 6.34
CA VAL A 51 -9.14 -4.74 6.12
C VAL A 51 -9.94 -5.55 5.10
N PHE A 52 -9.33 -5.87 3.94
CA PHE A 52 -10.01 -6.63 2.89
C PHE A 52 -10.37 -8.04 3.35
N ALA A 53 -9.47 -8.71 4.07
CA ALA A 53 -9.71 -10.05 4.59
C ALA A 53 -10.84 -10.07 5.63
N VAL A 54 -10.81 -9.14 6.59
CA VAL A 54 -11.84 -9.03 7.65
C VAL A 54 -13.20 -8.72 7.05
N ALA A 55 -13.29 -7.75 6.13
CA ALA A 55 -14.56 -7.45 5.46
C ALA A 55 -15.07 -8.66 4.68
N THR A 56 -14.19 -9.37 3.97
CA THR A 56 -14.55 -10.58 3.21
C THR A 56 -15.15 -11.65 4.13
N LEU A 57 -14.52 -11.91 5.27
CA LEU A 57 -15.01 -12.89 6.25
C LEU A 57 -16.34 -12.49 6.90
N ARG A 58 -16.62 -11.18 7.03
CA ARG A 58 -17.85 -10.66 7.65
C ARG A 58 -19.03 -10.63 6.70
N HIS A 59 -18.80 -10.35 5.42
CA HIS A 59 -19.86 -9.97 4.49
C HIS A 59 -20.05 -10.92 3.31
N LEU A 60 -19.04 -11.72 2.95
CA LEU A 60 -19.14 -12.65 1.83
C LEU A 60 -19.22 -14.09 2.36
N PRO A 61 -20.35 -14.80 2.22
CA PRO A 61 -20.46 -16.19 2.64
C PRO A 61 -19.60 -17.10 1.76
N SER A 62 -19.29 -18.30 2.24
CA SER A 62 -18.38 -19.23 1.53
C SER A 62 -18.91 -19.73 0.17
N CYS A 63 -20.20 -19.58 -0.09
CA CYS A 63 -20.81 -19.88 -1.38
C CYS A 63 -20.69 -18.70 -2.38
N HIS A 64 -20.44 -17.47 -1.90
CA HIS A 64 -20.37 -16.28 -2.71
C HIS A 64 -19.21 -16.38 -3.72
N PRO A 65 -19.41 -16.01 -5.00
CA PRO A 65 -18.38 -16.14 -6.03
C PRO A 65 -17.09 -15.39 -5.69
N LEU A 66 -17.21 -14.22 -5.04
CA LEU A 66 -16.06 -13.41 -4.62
C LEU A 66 -15.36 -13.90 -3.34
N PHE A 67 -15.97 -14.83 -2.58
CA PHE A 67 -15.30 -15.49 -1.46
C PHE A 67 -14.43 -16.65 -1.94
N LYS A 68 -14.86 -17.33 -3.01
CA LYS A 68 -14.15 -18.50 -3.54
C LYS A 68 -12.84 -18.05 -4.16
N PRO A 69 -11.70 -18.48 -3.62
CA PRO A 69 -10.47 -18.29 -4.35
C PRO A 69 -10.53 -19.29 -5.52
N GLY A 70 -10.03 -18.90 -6.70
CA GLY A 70 -10.15 -19.72 -7.91
C GLY A 70 -9.66 -21.18 -7.73
N PRO A 71 -9.97 -22.08 -8.67
CA PRO A 71 -9.60 -23.49 -8.55
C PRO A 71 -8.10 -23.66 -8.26
N GLY A 72 -7.77 -24.26 -7.11
CA GLY A 72 -6.39 -24.52 -6.65
C GLY A 72 -5.91 -23.68 -5.47
N ALA A 73 -6.65 -22.66 -5.05
CA ALA A 73 -6.37 -21.93 -3.81
C ALA A 73 -7.07 -22.63 -2.63
N GLY A 74 -6.30 -22.96 -1.59
CA GLY A 74 -6.83 -23.59 -0.38
C GLY A 74 -7.90 -22.74 0.32
N ASP A 75 -8.61 -23.35 1.27
CA ASP A 75 -9.67 -22.69 2.06
C ASP A 75 -9.19 -21.32 2.60
N PRO A 76 -9.87 -20.19 2.30
CA PRO A 76 -9.54 -18.88 2.84
C PRO A 76 -9.52 -18.84 4.38
N ARG A 77 -10.28 -19.73 5.04
CA ARG A 77 -10.27 -19.89 6.49
C ARG A 77 -9.04 -20.64 7.01
N ALA A 78 -8.35 -21.37 6.13
CA ALA A 78 -7.10 -22.06 6.42
C ALA A 78 -5.87 -21.20 6.10
N ALA A 79 -6.04 -20.04 5.47
CA ALA A 79 -4.97 -19.05 5.41
C ALA A 79 -4.62 -18.65 6.86
N PRO A 80 -3.34 -18.70 7.27
CA PRO A 80 -2.96 -18.16 8.56
C PRO A 80 -3.44 -16.70 8.60
N PRO A 81 -3.90 -16.20 9.77
CA PRO A 81 -4.24 -14.79 9.89
C PRO A 81 -3.10 -13.97 9.29
N ALA A 82 -3.43 -12.95 8.49
CA ALA A 82 -2.49 -11.91 8.08
C ALA A 82 -1.59 -11.63 9.30
N PRO A 83 -0.25 -11.62 9.15
CA PRO A 83 0.67 -11.69 10.26
C PRO A 83 0.15 -10.73 11.31
N SER A 84 -0.35 -11.30 12.41
CA SER A 84 -0.99 -10.53 13.47
C SER A 84 -0.10 -9.32 13.74
N THR A 85 -0.68 -8.18 14.07
CA THR A 85 0.08 -7.00 14.48
C THR A 85 1.15 -7.30 15.55
N HIS A 86 1.16 -8.49 16.17
CA HIS A 86 2.25 -9.08 16.95
C HIS A 86 3.58 -9.33 16.18
N GLY A 87 3.57 -9.45 14.86
CA GLY A 87 4.76 -9.48 13.99
C GLY A 87 5.33 -8.08 13.73
N CYS A 88 4.49 -7.05 13.81
CA CYS A 88 4.93 -5.69 14.13
C CYS A 88 5.25 -5.64 15.62
N ARG A 89 6.35 -6.30 16.01
CA ARG A 89 7.06 -5.85 17.20
C ARG A 89 7.24 -4.34 16.98
N PRO A 90 6.73 -3.46 17.86
CA PRO A 90 7.04 -2.03 17.74
C PRO A 90 8.54 -1.99 17.50
N PRO A 91 9.00 -1.31 16.44
CA PRO A 91 10.40 -1.38 16.05
C PRO A 91 11.17 -1.17 17.33
N GLY A 92 11.95 -2.19 17.69
CA GLY A 92 12.56 -2.27 19.01
C GLY A 92 13.45 -1.04 19.21
N GLN A 93 14.13 -0.96 20.35
CA GLN A 93 15.12 0.07 20.68
C GLN A 93 16.16 0.43 19.58
N ALA A 94 16.18 -0.26 18.44
CA ALA A 94 16.95 0.02 17.23
C ALA A 94 16.36 1.06 16.26
N SER A 95 15.09 1.49 16.38
CA SER A 95 14.56 2.61 15.57
C SER A 95 14.59 3.92 16.34
N GLY A 96 15.16 4.97 15.75
CA GLY A 96 15.22 6.32 16.32
C GLY A 96 13.87 7.05 16.45
N VAL A 97 12.72 6.37 16.38
CA VAL A 97 11.37 6.95 16.44
C VAL A 97 10.59 6.31 17.59
N THR A 98 9.90 7.13 18.40
CA THR A 98 9.06 6.65 19.50
C THR A 98 7.77 6.01 18.99
N TYR A 99 7.12 5.19 19.82
CA TYR A 99 5.84 4.59 19.48
C TYR A 99 4.77 5.63 19.08
N GLU A 100 4.68 6.78 19.77
CA GLU A 100 3.73 7.83 19.39
C GLU A 100 4.08 8.43 18.02
N GLY A 101 5.37 8.58 17.71
CA GLY A 101 5.84 9.03 16.41
C GLY A 101 5.41 8.11 15.27
N LEU A 102 5.51 6.79 15.47
CA LEU A 102 5.06 5.79 14.49
C LEU A 102 3.55 5.90 14.25
N LEU A 103 2.75 5.96 15.31
CA LEU A 103 1.30 6.11 15.22
C LEU A 103 0.90 7.40 14.49
N LEU A 104 1.60 8.51 14.77
CA LEU A 104 1.37 9.77 14.09
C LEU A 104 1.64 9.68 12.58
N VAL A 105 2.74 9.02 12.19
CA VAL A 105 3.10 8.80 10.77
C VAL A 105 2.03 7.95 10.09
N VAL A 106 1.64 6.82 10.67
CA VAL A 106 0.60 5.95 10.10
C VAL A 106 -0.74 6.69 10.00
N ARG A 107 -1.15 7.47 11.01
CA ARG A 107 -2.38 8.26 10.98
C ARG A 107 -2.36 9.30 9.85
N ARG A 108 -1.25 10.03 9.69
CA ARG A 108 -1.10 11.01 8.60
C ARG A 108 -1.01 10.34 7.23
N GLY A 109 -0.35 9.19 7.13
CA GLY A 109 -0.30 8.39 5.92
C GLY A 109 -1.68 7.88 5.52
N LEU A 110 -2.47 7.36 6.47
CA LEU A 110 -3.84 6.95 6.21
C LEU A 110 -4.66 8.13 5.68
N ALA A 111 -4.48 9.33 6.22
CA ALA A 111 -5.14 10.55 5.76
C ALA A 111 -4.84 10.91 4.29
N SER A 112 -3.68 10.51 3.76
CA SER A 112 -3.26 10.80 2.37
C SER A 112 -3.54 9.67 1.38
N VAL A 113 -3.86 8.45 1.83
CA VAL A 113 -4.18 7.33 0.93
C VAL A 113 -5.47 7.63 0.17
N THR A 114 -5.42 7.44 -1.14
CA THR A 114 -6.59 7.51 -2.03
C THR A 114 -6.75 6.22 -2.83
N TYR A 115 -7.96 5.96 -3.34
CA TYR A 115 -8.20 4.82 -4.23
C TYR A 115 -7.35 4.89 -5.50
N THR A 116 -7.17 6.09 -6.06
CA THR A 116 -6.24 6.36 -7.16
C THR A 116 -4.83 5.89 -6.83
N SER A 117 -4.34 6.19 -5.62
CA SER A 117 -3.00 5.77 -5.21
C SER A 117 -2.86 4.25 -5.05
N LEU A 118 -3.95 3.51 -4.83
CA LEU A 118 -3.93 2.05 -4.71
C LEU A 118 -4.07 1.34 -6.07
N CYS A 119 -4.52 2.06 -7.10
CA CYS A 119 -4.60 1.54 -8.46
C CYS A 119 -3.34 1.91 -9.24
N LEU A 120 -2.45 0.93 -9.49
CA LEU A 120 -1.12 1.21 -10.05
C LEU A 120 -1.14 2.07 -11.33
N PRO A 121 -1.99 1.79 -12.35
CA PRO A 121 -2.01 2.62 -13.56
C PRO A 121 -2.38 4.08 -13.28
N ASP A 122 -3.29 4.31 -12.34
CA ASP A 122 -3.74 5.64 -11.96
C ASP A 122 -2.66 6.37 -11.15
N ASP A 123 -2.03 5.68 -10.19
CA ASP A 123 -0.92 6.21 -9.39
C ASP A 123 0.27 6.64 -10.28
N ILE A 124 0.67 5.81 -11.24
CA ILE A 124 1.75 6.11 -12.19
C ILE A 124 1.43 7.37 -13.01
N ARG A 125 0.18 7.50 -13.48
CA ARG A 125 -0.27 8.66 -14.24
C ARG A 125 -0.32 9.91 -13.36
N GLN A 126 -0.88 9.81 -12.16
CA GLN A 126 -1.02 10.92 -11.22
C GLN A 126 0.34 11.48 -10.80
N ARG A 127 1.36 10.62 -10.64
CA ARG A 127 2.72 11.02 -10.32
C ARG A 127 3.54 11.51 -11.53
N GLY A 128 2.96 11.49 -12.73
CA GLY A 128 3.65 11.92 -13.97
C GLY A 128 4.78 10.99 -14.40
N LEU A 129 4.72 9.70 -14.04
CA LEU A 129 5.81 8.74 -14.22
C LEU A 129 5.61 7.81 -15.43
N SER A 130 4.61 8.05 -16.27
CA SER A 130 4.26 7.20 -17.41
C SER A 130 5.37 7.07 -18.45
N HIS A 131 6.21 8.10 -18.63
CA HIS A 131 7.23 8.15 -19.69
C HIS A 131 8.68 8.12 -19.18
N LEU A 132 8.88 7.92 -17.88
CA LEU A 132 10.22 7.88 -17.30
C LEU A 132 10.98 6.63 -17.80
N PRO A 133 12.16 6.76 -18.44
CA PRO A 133 12.93 5.58 -18.88
C PRO A 133 13.47 4.80 -17.66
N ASN A 134 13.71 3.50 -17.84
CA ASN A 134 14.30 2.60 -16.84
C ASN A 134 13.52 2.52 -15.52
N TYR A 135 12.19 2.63 -15.57
CA TYR A 135 11.35 2.51 -14.39
C TYR A 135 10.72 1.11 -14.28
N HIS A 136 11.55 0.10 -14.01
CA HIS A 136 11.15 -1.32 -14.05
C HIS A 136 9.99 -1.68 -13.11
N TYR A 137 9.89 -1.05 -11.94
CA TYR A 137 8.73 -1.23 -11.04
C TYR A 137 7.40 -0.90 -11.74
N ARG A 138 7.37 0.19 -12.53
CA ARG A 138 6.20 0.55 -13.33
C ARG A 138 5.98 -0.49 -14.41
N ASP A 139 7.01 -0.80 -15.18
CA ASP A 139 6.90 -1.63 -16.38
C ASP A 139 6.38 -3.04 -16.02
N ASP A 140 7.02 -3.69 -15.05
CA ASP A 140 6.63 -5.03 -14.58
C ASP A 140 5.30 -4.99 -13.81
N GLY A 141 5.10 -3.94 -13.01
CA GLY A 141 3.88 -3.77 -12.23
C GLY A 141 2.64 -3.61 -13.10
N LEU A 142 2.73 -2.86 -14.21
CA LEU A 142 1.61 -2.69 -15.14
C LEU A 142 1.27 -3.99 -15.87
N LEU A 143 2.28 -4.77 -16.27
CA LEU A 143 2.04 -6.10 -16.85
C LEU A 143 1.31 -7.04 -15.87
N LEU A 144 1.73 -7.04 -14.61
CA LEU A 144 1.07 -7.84 -13.57
C LEU A 144 -0.32 -7.32 -13.22
N TRP A 145 -0.52 -5.99 -13.22
CA TRP A 145 -1.83 -5.38 -13.05
C TRP A 145 -2.79 -5.84 -14.15
N ASP A 146 -2.37 -5.79 -15.43
CA ASP A 146 -3.20 -6.20 -16.56
C ASP A 146 -3.52 -7.69 -16.52
N ALA A 147 -2.56 -8.54 -16.12
CA ALA A 147 -2.79 -9.97 -15.93
C ALA A 147 -3.85 -10.26 -14.85
N ILE A 148 -3.76 -9.57 -13.69
CA ILE A 148 -4.75 -9.69 -12.62
C ILE A 148 -6.11 -9.16 -13.09
N ALA A 149 -6.14 -8.02 -13.79
CA ALA A 149 -7.36 -7.42 -14.33
C ALA A 149 -8.06 -8.37 -15.32
N SER A 150 -7.29 -9.06 -16.17
CA SER A 150 -7.82 -10.07 -17.09
C SER A 150 -8.40 -11.28 -16.34
N PHE A 151 -7.71 -11.76 -15.30
CA PHE A 151 -8.19 -12.87 -14.46
C PHE A 151 -9.49 -12.50 -13.73
N VAL A 152 -9.51 -11.36 -13.06
CA VAL A 152 -10.70 -10.80 -12.40
C VAL A 152 -11.82 -10.62 -13.41
N GLY A 153 -11.51 -10.11 -14.60
CA GLY A 153 -12.47 -9.95 -15.70
C GLY A 153 -13.21 -11.25 -16.00
N GLY A 154 -12.47 -12.35 -16.21
CA GLY A 154 -13.07 -13.65 -16.49
C GLY A 154 -13.97 -14.19 -15.38
N ILE A 155 -13.62 -13.99 -14.11
CA ILE A 155 -14.44 -14.39 -12.97
C ILE A 155 -15.70 -13.52 -12.87
N VAL A 156 -15.55 -12.20 -12.94
CA VAL A 156 -16.67 -11.27 -12.79
C VAL A 156 -17.65 -11.43 -13.95
N ASP A 157 -17.18 -11.55 -15.19
CA ASP A 157 -18.05 -11.73 -16.37
C ASP A 157 -18.84 -13.04 -16.33
N PHE A 158 -18.31 -14.07 -15.66
CA PHE A 158 -19.01 -15.34 -15.49
C PHE A 158 -20.20 -15.24 -14.51
N TYR A 159 -20.05 -14.47 -13.42
CA TYR A 159 -21.07 -14.38 -12.37
C TYR A 159 -21.98 -13.15 -12.48
N TYR A 160 -21.50 -12.05 -13.05
CA TYR A 160 -22.21 -10.78 -13.15
C TYR A 160 -22.36 -10.37 -14.62
N GLY A 161 -23.47 -10.77 -15.25
CA GLY A 161 -23.72 -10.48 -16.67
C GLY A 161 -24.14 -9.03 -16.98
N ALA A 162 -24.51 -8.24 -15.97
CA ALA A 162 -24.93 -6.85 -16.13
C ALA A 162 -24.72 -6.04 -14.83
N ASP A 163 -24.64 -4.71 -14.97
CA ASP A 163 -24.47 -3.77 -13.86
C ASP A 163 -25.54 -3.93 -12.77
N ALA A 164 -26.79 -4.23 -13.17
CA ALA A 164 -27.88 -4.50 -12.24
C ALA A 164 -27.59 -5.65 -11.26
N GLY A 165 -26.81 -6.66 -11.68
CA GLY A 165 -26.37 -7.74 -10.82
C GLY A 165 -25.38 -7.28 -9.76
N VAL A 166 -24.53 -6.30 -10.07
CA VAL A 166 -23.57 -5.71 -9.12
C VAL A 166 -24.29 -4.78 -8.15
N SER A 167 -25.11 -3.85 -8.66
CA SER A 167 -25.84 -2.90 -7.82
C SER A 167 -26.88 -3.57 -6.92
N GLY A 168 -27.44 -4.70 -7.35
CA GLY A 168 -28.44 -5.47 -6.60
C GLY A 168 -27.87 -6.47 -5.59
N ASP A 169 -26.57 -6.71 -5.57
CA ASP A 169 -25.92 -7.67 -4.68
C ASP A 169 -25.70 -7.06 -3.27
N ALA A 170 -26.62 -7.35 -2.35
CA ALA A 170 -26.58 -6.78 -1.00
C ALA A 170 -25.34 -7.21 -0.19
N GLU A 171 -24.81 -8.42 -0.43
CA GLU A 171 -23.61 -8.91 0.27
C GLU A 171 -22.37 -8.17 -0.21
N LEU A 172 -22.24 -7.98 -1.52
CA LEU A 172 -21.21 -7.15 -2.14
C LEU A 172 -21.27 -5.68 -1.69
N GLN A 173 -22.47 -5.08 -1.64
CA GLN A 173 -22.61 -3.69 -1.18
C GLN A 173 -22.23 -3.55 0.29
N ALA A 174 -22.63 -4.50 1.15
CA ALA A 174 -22.23 -4.51 2.55
C ALA A 174 -20.72 -4.67 2.72
N TRP A 175 -20.10 -5.54 1.91
CA TRP A 175 -18.65 -5.75 1.90
C TRP A 175 -17.86 -4.47 1.56
N VAL A 176 -18.25 -3.77 0.49
CA VAL A 176 -17.59 -2.51 0.08
C VAL A 176 -17.82 -1.41 1.10
N MET A 177 -19.03 -1.32 1.67
CA MET A 177 -19.36 -0.34 2.71
C MET A 177 -18.54 -0.58 3.99
N ASP A 178 -18.30 -1.82 4.37
CA ASP A 178 -17.46 -2.18 5.52
C ASP A 178 -16.01 -1.72 5.31
N ILE A 179 -15.45 -1.99 4.12
CA ILE A 179 -14.12 -1.51 3.73
C ILE A 179 -14.05 0.02 3.79
N PHE A 180 -15.03 0.73 3.23
CA PHE A 180 -15.09 2.19 3.27
C PHE A 180 -15.15 2.73 4.70
N THR A 181 -16.06 2.18 5.51
CA THR A 181 -16.34 2.68 6.86
C THR A 181 -15.22 2.36 7.82
N ASN A 182 -14.74 1.12 7.85
CA ASN A 182 -13.78 0.64 8.84
C ASN A 182 -12.33 0.69 8.35
N GLY A 183 -12.09 0.46 7.06
CA GLY A 183 -10.75 0.57 6.48
C GLY A 183 -10.32 2.00 6.17
N PHE A 184 -11.22 2.79 5.59
CA PHE A 184 -10.96 4.17 5.19
C PHE A 184 -11.61 5.22 6.12
N LEU A 185 -12.16 4.78 7.25
CA LEU A 185 -12.77 5.62 8.28
C LEU A 185 -13.94 6.48 7.76
N GLY A 186 -14.69 5.96 6.77
CA GLY A 186 -15.80 6.67 6.14
C GLY A 186 -15.37 7.95 5.41
N ARG A 187 -14.08 8.07 5.07
CA ARG A 187 -13.52 9.31 4.54
C ARG A 187 -13.80 9.44 3.05
N ALA A 188 -14.77 10.28 2.68
CA ALA A 188 -15.09 10.57 1.28
C ALA A 188 -13.89 11.09 0.46
N SER A 189 -12.96 11.85 1.08
CA SER A 189 -11.76 12.34 0.39
C SER A 189 -10.76 11.25 0.00
N SER A 190 -10.91 10.02 0.49
CA SER A 190 -10.12 8.88 0.01
C SER A 190 -10.51 8.47 -1.42
N GLY A 191 -11.72 8.80 -1.89
CA GLY A 191 -12.22 8.41 -3.20
C GLY A 191 -12.41 6.90 -3.41
N ILE A 192 -12.27 6.08 -2.36
CA ILE A 192 -12.64 4.66 -2.40
C ILE A 192 -14.18 4.57 -2.48
N PRO A 193 -14.74 3.67 -3.30
CA PRO A 193 -16.18 3.50 -3.37
C PRO A 193 -16.75 3.04 -2.02
N SER A 194 -17.89 3.62 -1.64
CA SER A 194 -18.75 3.10 -0.57
C SER A 194 -19.83 2.14 -1.10
N SER A 195 -20.01 2.09 -2.42
CA SER A 195 -20.87 1.16 -3.14
C SER A 195 -20.31 0.95 -4.56
N LEU A 196 -20.66 -0.17 -5.19
CA LEU A 196 -20.28 -0.46 -6.58
C LEU A 196 -21.56 -0.58 -7.41
N GLN A 197 -21.62 0.13 -8.53
CA GLN A 197 -22.81 0.19 -9.38
C GLN A 197 -22.63 -0.58 -10.68
N THR A 198 -21.39 -0.71 -11.15
CA THR A 198 -21.10 -1.32 -12.45
C THR A 198 -20.14 -2.50 -12.37
N VAL A 199 -20.22 -3.38 -13.36
CA VAL A 199 -19.29 -4.48 -13.57
C VAL A 199 -17.85 -3.96 -13.74
N ALA A 200 -17.69 -2.82 -14.42
CA ALA A 200 -16.37 -2.20 -14.60
C ALA A 200 -15.76 -1.73 -13.27
N GLU A 201 -16.56 -1.10 -12.40
CA GLU A 201 -16.11 -0.69 -11.07
C GLU A 201 -15.71 -1.90 -10.21
N LEU A 202 -16.52 -2.97 -10.24
CA LEU A 202 -16.23 -4.21 -9.53
C LEU A 202 -14.91 -4.84 -9.98
N LYS A 203 -14.68 -4.95 -11.30
CA LYS A 203 -13.42 -5.47 -11.84
C LYS A 203 -12.23 -4.65 -11.38
N LYS A 204 -12.32 -3.31 -11.44
CA LYS A 204 -11.24 -2.42 -11.00
C LYS A 204 -10.97 -2.58 -9.50
N PHE A 205 -12.02 -2.64 -8.69
CA PHE A 205 -11.90 -2.76 -7.24
C PHE A 205 -11.24 -4.08 -6.84
N LEU A 206 -11.69 -5.21 -7.41
CA LEU A 206 -11.11 -6.51 -7.16
C LEU A 206 -9.66 -6.60 -7.65
N THR A 207 -9.34 -6.00 -8.80
CA THR A 207 -7.97 -5.92 -9.29
C THR A 207 -7.07 -5.18 -8.30
N MET A 208 -7.53 -4.04 -7.77
CA MET A 208 -6.81 -3.29 -6.74
C MET A 208 -6.57 -4.13 -5.47
N VAL A 209 -7.59 -4.83 -4.98
CA VAL A 209 -7.46 -5.71 -3.80
C VAL A 209 -6.44 -6.81 -4.06
N MET A 210 -6.58 -7.57 -5.15
CA MET A 210 -5.68 -8.68 -5.48
C MET A 210 -4.24 -8.20 -5.70
N PHE A 211 -4.05 -7.10 -6.42
CA PHE A 211 -2.73 -6.53 -6.68
C PHE A 211 -2.05 -6.07 -5.38
N THR A 212 -2.80 -5.41 -4.49
CA THR A 212 -2.31 -4.93 -3.18
C THR A 212 -1.81 -6.10 -2.32
N CYS A 213 -2.59 -7.17 -2.24
CA CYS A 213 -2.29 -8.35 -1.43
C CYS A 213 -1.18 -9.24 -2.01
N SER A 214 -0.81 -9.06 -3.28
CA SER A 214 0.16 -9.91 -3.98
C SER A 214 1.35 -9.10 -4.49
N THR A 215 1.26 -8.59 -5.72
CA THR A 215 2.35 -7.91 -6.43
C THR A 215 2.90 -6.72 -5.67
N GLN A 216 2.04 -5.86 -5.11
CA GLN A 216 2.48 -4.69 -4.36
C GLN A 216 3.30 -5.10 -3.14
N HIS A 217 2.78 -6.03 -2.33
CA HIS A 217 3.49 -6.56 -1.16
C HIS A 217 4.84 -7.17 -1.55
N ALA A 218 4.86 -8.04 -2.57
CA ALA A 218 6.10 -8.66 -3.04
C ALA A 218 7.15 -7.62 -3.47
N ALA A 219 6.74 -6.59 -4.21
CA ALA A 219 7.62 -5.53 -4.69
C ALA A 219 8.27 -4.72 -3.55
N VAL A 220 7.54 -4.47 -2.46
CA VAL A 220 8.00 -3.63 -1.35
C VAL A 220 8.60 -4.43 -0.19
N ASN A 221 8.39 -5.75 -0.14
CA ASN A 221 8.92 -6.66 0.88
C ASN A 221 10.23 -7.33 0.45
N ASN A 222 10.28 -7.97 -0.73
CA ASN A 222 11.37 -8.87 -1.10
C ASN A 222 12.73 -8.16 -1.24
N GLY A 223 12.72 -6.87 -1.59
CA GLY A 223 13.93 -6.04 -1.68
C GLY A 223 14.60 -5.75 -0.33
N GLN A 224 13.91 -5.96 0.80
CA GLN A 224 14.44 -5.66 2.13
C GLN A 224 15.59 -6.60 2.53
N VAL A 225 15.60 -7.85 2.04
CA VAL A 225 16.69 -8.81 2.31
C VAL A 225 18.03 -8.29 1.75
N GLY A 226 18.00 -7.56 0.63
CA GLY A 226 19.19 -6.92 0.04
C GLY A 226 19.49 -5.51 0.58
N ARG A 227 18.57 -4.91 1.34
CA ARG A 227 18.58 -3.50 1.82
C ARG A 227 18.41 -3.37 3.35
N GLY A 228 18.71 -4.44 4.10
CA GLY A 228 18.34 -4.54 5.52
C GLY A 228 18.91 -3.43 6.43
N PRO A 229 18.24 -3.19 7.58
CA PRO A 229 18.60 -2.13 8.53
C PRO A 229 20.02 -2.31 9.08
N GLY A 230 20.77 -1.20 9.19
CA GLY A 230 22.13 -1.18 9.74
C GLY A 230 23.26 -1.01 8.71
N ARG A 231 22.92 -0.92 7.41
CA ARG A 231 23.87 -0.51 6.37
C ARG A 231 23.80 1.00 6.14
N PRO A 232 24.88 1.66 5.68
CA PRO A 232 24.87 3.09 5.34
C PRO A 232 23.78 3.48 4.32
N ARG A 233 23.30 2.51 3.52
CA ARG A 233 22.23 2.71 2.53
C ARG A 233 20.82 2.75 3.13
N ASP A 234 20.60 2.16 4.31
CA ASP A 234 19.30 2.09 5.00
C ASP A 234 19.51 2.18 6.52
N PRO A 235 19.88 3.37 7.03
CA PRO A 235 20.07 3.57 8.45
C PRO A 235 18.70 3.52 9.15
N GLY A 236 18.51 2.55 10.04
CA GLY A 236 17.30 2.41 10.87
C GLY A 236 17.16 3.49 11.96
N GLY A 237 18.13 4.40 12.06
CA GLY A 237 18.16 5.58 12.93
C GLY A 237 19.43 6.39 12.70
N VAL A 238 19.38 7.71 12.97
CA VAL A 238 20.55 8.61 12.94
C VAL A 238 20.71 9.24 14.33
N PRO A 239 21.83 9.01 15.04
CA PRO A 239 21.95 9.34 16.47
C PRO A 239 22.20 10.82 16.81
N LYS A 240 22.31 11.70 15.81
CA LYS A 240 22.50 13.16 15.99
C LYS A 240 21.52 13.90 15.11
N CYS A 241 21.15 15.13 15.44
CA CYS A 241 20.36 16.00 14.56
C CYS A 241 21.12 16.32 13.27
N PRO A 242 20.43 16.68 12.16
CA PRO A 242 21.09 17.19 10.96
C PRO A 242 21.94 18.40 11.36
N GLN A 243 23.25 18.32 11.16
CA GLN A 243 24.14 19.44 11.46
C GLN A 243 24.14 20.42 10.29
N GLY A 244 24.00 21.70 10.64
CA GLY A 244 24.14 22.88 9.81
C GLY A 244 24.60 24.01 10.71
#